data_AF-A0A699SW50-F1
#
_entry.id   AF-A0A699SW50-F1
#
_cell.length_a   1.000
_cell.length_b   1.000
_cell.length_c   1.000
_cell.angle_alpha   90.00
_cell.angle_beta   90.00
_cell.angle_gamma   90.00
#
_symmetry.space_group_name_H-M   'P 1'
#
loop_
_entity.id
_entity.type
_entity.pdbx_description
1 polymer ?
#
loop_
_entity_poly.entity_id
_entity_poly.type
_entity_poly.pdbx_seq_one_letter_code
_entity_poly.pdbx_strand_id
1 'polypeptide(L)'
;MLVPFKVLERVGDVAYKLDLPEELSKVHNTFHVSNLKKCHADELLVVPLDGLHFDDKLYSVEEPVEIVDREVKRLKKNRIPLVKVRWNSKRGPKFTWERKDQFRKKYPHLFARTAPSSSVT
;
A
#
# COMPACT_ATOMS: atom_id res chain seq x y z
N MET A 1 24.63 5.60 15.83
CA MET A 1 25.74 4.72 15.39
C MET A 1 25.17 3.80 14.32
N LEU A 2 25.70 3.82 13.09
CA LEU A 2 25.30 2.82 12.08
C LEU A 2 25.90 1.47 12.49
N VAL A 3 25.07 0.47 12.75
CA VAL A 3 25.56 -0.90 12.94
C VAL A 3 25.56 -1.57 11.58
N PRO A 4 26.72 -1.78 10.94
CA PRO A 4 26.77 -2.52 9.69
C PRO A 4 26.39 -3.99 9.94
N PHE A 5 25.63 -4.58 9.03
CA PHE A 5 25.37 -6.02 9.06
C PHE A 5 26.58 -6.79 8.55
N LYS A 6 26.87 -7.93 9.17
CA LYS A 6 27.94 -8.82 8.72
C LYS A 6 27.54 -9.50 7.41
N VAL A 7 28.46 -9.64 6.47
CA VAL A 7 28.22 -10.42 5.24
C VAL A 7 28.48 -11.89 5.53
N LEU A 8 27.48 -12.75 5.27
CA LEU A 8 27.58 -14.21 5.39
C LEU A 8 28.13 -14.83 4.10
N GLU A 9 27.64 -14.38 2.94
CA GLU A 9 27.98 -14.94 1.64
C GLU A 9 27.82 -13.90 0.54
N ARG A 10 28.58 -14.00 -0.56
CA ARG A 10 28.33 -13.24 -1.79
C ARG A 10 27.61 -14.14 -2.79
N VAL A 11 26.45 -13.70 -3.27
CA VAL A 11 25.61 -14.41 -4.24
C VAL A 11 25.71 -13.71 -5.60
N GLY A 12 26.49 -14.29 -6.51
CA GLY A 12 26.76 -13.66 -7.81
C GLY A 12 27.54 -12.33 -7.69
N ASP A 13 27.51 -11.52 -8.75
CA ASP A 13 28.37 -10.32 -8.81
C ASP A 13 27.89 -9.18 -7.92
N VAL A 14 26.59 -9.10 -7.66
CA VAL A 14 25.92 -7.90 -7.14
C VAL A 14 24.99 -8.18 -5.98
N ALA A 15 24.92 -9.40 -5.45
CA ALA A 15 24.12 -9.70 -4.27
C ALA A 15 24.93 -10.30 -3.12
N TYR A 16 24.48 -10.05 -1.89
CA TYR A 16 25.14 -10.46 -0.66
C TYR A 16 24.09 -10.98 0.33
N LYS A 17 24.38 -12.10 0.99
CA LYS A 17 23.66 -12.55 2.18
C LYS A 17 24.22 -11.85 3.40
N LEU A 18 23.35 -11.24 4.19
CA LEU A 18 23.70 -10.53 5.42
C LEU A 18 23.24 -11.30 6.66
N ASP A 19 23.99 -11.15 7.73
CA ASP A 19 23.63 -11.61 9.08
C ASP A 19 22.67 -10.58 9.66
N LEU A 20 21.38 -10.81 9.42
CA LEU A 20 20.32 -9.93 9.87
C LEU A 20 19.94 -10.29 11.31
N PRO A 21 19.68 -9.29 12.17
CA PRO A 21 19.23 -9.53 13.53
C PRO A 21 17.78 -10.05 13.51
N GLU A 22 17.34 -10.65 14.62
CA GLU A 22 16.08 -11.40 14.69
C GLU A 22 14.84 -10.53 14.39
N GLU A 23 14.92 -9.21 14.65
CA GLU A 23 13.90 -8.22 14.33
C GLU A 23 13.63 -8.14 12.81
N LEU A 24 14.62 -8.51 11.98
CA LEU A 24 14.53 -8.55 10.52
C LEU A 24 14.40 -9.97 9.96
N SER A 25 14.09 -10.97 10.80
CA SER A 25 13.95 -12.38 10.39
C SER A 25 12.96 -12.61 9.24
N LYS A 26 12.00 -11.70 9.06
CA LYS A 26 11.00 -11.73 7.97
C LYS A 26 11.51 -11.17 6.64
N VAL A 27 12.64 -10.46 6.65
CA VAL A 27 13.27 -9.90 5.45
C VAL A 27 14.19 -10.95 4.85
N HIS A 28 14.15 -11.15 3.54
CA HIS A 28 15.14 -11.98 2.87
C HIS A 28 16.54 -11.44 3.15
N ASN A 29 17.40 -12.30 3.69
CA ASN A 29 18.76 -11.92 4.04
C ASN A 29 19.68 -11.68 2.83
N THR A 30 19.20 -11.92 1.60
CA THR A 30 19.94 -11.69 0.36
C THR A 30 19.55 -10.34 -0.24
N PHE A 31 20.51 -9.42 -0.32
CA PHE A 31 20.32 -8.07 -0.86
C PHE A 31 21.12 -7.86 -2.12
N HIS A 32 20.50 -7.29 -3.15
CA HIS A 32 21.18 -6.82 -4.34
C HIS A 32 21.77 -5.43 -4.09
N VAL A 33 23.09 -5.34 -4.04
CA VAL A 33 23.83 -4.11 -3.77
C VAL A 33 24.50 -3.64 -5.07
N SER A 34 23.70 -3.07 -5.97
CA SER A 34 24.22 -2.31 -7.11
C SER A 34 24.37 -0.84 -6.70
N ASN A 35 25.59 -0.29 -6.76
CA ASN A 35 25.98 1.08 -6.35
C ASN A 35 26.21 1.32 -4.85
N LEU A 36 27.27 0.73 -4.30
CA LEU A 36 27.87 1.21 -3.05
C LEU A 36 28.43 2.62 -3.26
N LYS A 37 27.72 3.65 -2.79
CA LYS A 37 28.28 4.99 -2.60
C LYS A 37 28.77 5.12 -1.15
N LYS A 38 29.89 5.82 -0.95
CA LYS A 38 30.40 6.13 0.39
C LYS A 38 29.32 6.97 1.10
N CYS A 39 28.73 6.42 2.16
CA CYS A 39 27.67 7.09 2.92
C CYS A 39 28.32 8.12 3.86
N HIS A 40 28.17 9.41 3.55
CA HIS A 40 28.34 10.48 4.52
C HIS A 40 26.99 10.63 5.22
N ALA A 41 26.74 9.83 6.27
CA ALA A 41 25.43 9.79 6.89
C ALA A 41 25.11 11.13 7.57
N ASP A 42 24.20 11.91 6.98
CA ASP A 42 23.43 12.90 7.74
C ASP A 42 22.60 12.12 8.76
N GLU A 43 22.71 12.48 10.04
CA GLU A 43 22.05 11.80 11.17
C GLU A 43 20.53 11.65 10.98
N LEU A 44 19.92 12.47 10.13
CA LEU A 44 18.49 12.47 9.82
C LEU A 44 18.03 11.32 8.89
N LEU A 45 18.94 10.62 8.21
CA LEU A 45 18.61 9.50 7.33
C LEU A 45 18.71 8.14 8.02
N VAL A 46 19.07 8.12 9.31
CA VAL A 46 19.22 6.90 10.10
C VAL A 46 17.84 6.49 10.62
N VAL A 47 17.29 5.42 10.05
CA VAL A 47 16.07 4.79 10.58
C VAL A 47 16.46 3.82 11.69
N PRO A 48 16.01 4.02 12.95
CA PRO A 48 16.24 3.07 14.03
C PRO A 48 15.55 1.73 13.73
N LEU A 49 16.26 0.63 13.97
CA LEU A 49 15.73 -0.73 13.75
C LEU A 49 14.59 -1.09 14.72
N ASP A 50 14.60 -0.52 15.93
CA ASP A 50 13.63 -0.80 17.01
C ASP A 50 12.17 -0.45 16.66
N GLY A 51 11.93 0.32 15.60
CA GLY A 51 10.58 0.76 15.20
C GLY A 51 9.99 0.06 13.97
N LEU A 52 10.73 -0.84 13.31
CA LEU A 52 10.33 -1.39 12.02
C LEU A 52 9.46 -2.65 12.19
N HIS A 53 8.18 -2.44 12.53
CA HIS A 53 7.22 -3.54 12.63
C HIS A 53 6.79 -4.02 11.23
N PHE A 54 7.33 -5.17 10.80
CA PHE A 54 6.89 -5.85 9.59
C PHE A 54 5.59 -6.62 9.87
N ASP A 55 4.46 -6.00 9.50
CA ASP A 55 3.14 -6.63 9.49
C ASP A 55 3.17 -7.82 8.50
N ASP A 56 2.93 -9.05 8.99
CA ASP A 56 2.95 -10.30 8.20
C ASP A 56 1.92 -10.32 7.07
N LYS A 57 1.02 -9.35 7.05
CA LYS A 57 0.03 -9.18 6.00
C LYS A 57 0.53 -8.12 5.03
N LEU A 58 1.30 -8.55 4.02
CA LEU A 58 1.53 -7.76 2.79
C LEU A 58 0.22 -7.41 2.04
N TYR A 59 -0.91 -7.96 2.48
CA TYR A 59 -2.23 -7.47 2.13
C TYR A 59 -2.56 -6.23 2.96
N SER A 60 -2.33 -5.05 2.38
CA SER A 60 -3.12 -3.88 2.74
C SER A 60 -4.57 -4.20 2.39
N VAL A 61 -5.34 -4.70 3.36
CA VAL A 61 -6.79 -4.86 3.23
C VAL A 61 -7.37 -3.45 3.25
N GLU A 62 -7.34 -2.78 2.10
CA GLU A 62 -7.95 -1.48 1.91
C GLU A 62 -9.47 -1.67 1.96
N GLU A 63 -10.11 -1.19 3.03
CA GLU A 63 -11.56 -1.26 3.18
C GLU A 63 -12.22 -0.05 2.50
N PRO A 64 -13.28 -0.24 1.68
CA PRO A 64 -13.97 0.87 1.06
C PRO A 64 -14.81 1.62 2.08
N VAL A 65 -14.64 2.93 2.15
CA VAL A 65 -15.33 3.79 3.12
C VAL A 65 -16.66 4.24 2.58
N GLU A 66 -16.68 4.80 1.37
CA GLU A 66 -17.89 5.35 0.78
C GLU A 66 -17.78 5.49 -0.75
N ILE A 67 -18.94 5.66 -1.38
CA ILE A 67 -19.03 6.01 -2.80
C ILE A 67 -19.16 7.54 -2.89
N VAL A 68 -18.10 8.19 -3.35
CA VAL A 68 -18.04 9.66 -3.43
C VAL A 68 -18.62 10.21 -4.72
N ASP A 69 -18.68 9.41 -5.79
CA ASP A 69 -19.20 9.86 -7.09
C ASP A 69 -19.68 8.69 -7.96
N ARG A 70 -20.45 8.98 -9.01
CA ARG A 70 -21.03 8.01 -9.95
C ARG A 70 -20.98 8.58 -11.37
N GLU A 71 -20.42 7.80 -12.30
CA GLU A 71 -20.34 8.19 -13.71
C GLU A 71 -20.80 7.04 -14.62
N VAL A 72 -21.23 7.35 -15.84
CA VAL A 72 -21.51 6.34 -16.87
C VAL A 72 -20.60 6.57 -18.07
N LYS A 73 -19.60 5.71 -18.24
CA LYS A 73 -18.72 5.75 -19.41
C LYS A 73 -19.44 5.19 -20.63
N ARG A 74 -19.66 6.02 -21.65
CA ARG A 74 -20.25 5.59 -22.94
C ARG A 74 -19.15 5.10 -23.87
N LEU A 75 -19.29 3.87 -24.33
CA LEU A 75 -18.54 3.28 -25.43
C LEU A 75 -19.46 3.16 -26.65
N LYS A 76 -18.88 2.90 -27.83
CA LYS A 76 -19.62 2.83 -29.12
C LYS A 76 -20.89 1.97 -29.07
N LYS A 77 -20.88 0.86 -28.31
CA LYS A 77 -22.01 -0.09 -28.20
C LYS A 77 -22.48 -0.34 -26.76
N ASN A 78 -21.87 0.29 -25.75
CA ASN A 78 -22.17 -0.06 -24.36
C ASN A 78 -22.08 1.16 -23.42
N ARG A 79 -22.80 1.09 -22.30
CA ARG A 79 -22.75 2.08 -21.23
C ARG A 79 -22.30 1.37 -19.97
N ILE A 80 -21.18 1.80 -19.39
CA ILE A 80 -20.60 1.16 -18.21
C ILE A 80 -20.77 2.11 -17.02
N PRO A 81 -21.66 1.79 -16.07
CA PRO A 81 -21.78 2.55 -14.82
C PRO A 81 -20.59 2.28 -13.91
N LEU A 82 -19.91 3.34 -13.49
CA LEU A 82 -18.78 3.34 -12.58
C LEU A 82 -19.15 4.08 -11.29
N VAL A 83 -18.49 3.71 -10.21
CA VAL A 83 -18.58 4.39 -8.91
C VAL A 83 -17.18 4.77 -8.45
N LYS A 84 -17.01 6.00 -7.97
CA LYS A 84 -15.76 6.44 -7.37
C LYS A 84 -15.78 6.06 -5.90
N VAL A 85 -14.82 5.25 -5.48
CA VAL A 85 -14.76 4.68 -4.14
C VAL A 85 -13.60 5.34 -3.39
N ARG A 86 -13.86 5.79 -2.16
CA ARG A 86 -12.81 6.20 -1.22
C ARG A 86 -12.39 4.99 -0.40
N TRP A 87 -11.09 4.76 -0.31
CA TRP A 87 -10.51 3.64 0.46
C TRP A 87 -9.84 4.14 1.74
N ASN A 88 -9.97 3.36 2.83
CA ASN A 88 -9.25 3.58 4.07
C ASN A 88 -7.84 2.97 3.97
N SER A 89 -6.89 3.72 3.44
CA SER A 89 -5.49 3.27 3.30
C SER A 89 -4.60 3.94 4.36
N LYS A 90 -3.68 3.17 4.95
CA LYS A 90 -2.69 3.66 5.93
C LYS A 90 -1.81 4.79 5.37
N ARG A 91 -1.72 4.90 4.03
CA ARG A 91 -0.91 5.90 3.32
C ARG A 91 -1.70 7.16 2.90
N GLY A 92 -2.95 7.30 3.38
CA GLY A 92 -3.83 8.43 3.06
C GLY A 92 -5.02 8.04 2.17
N PRO A 93 -5.95 8.98 1.90
CA PRO A 93 -7.16 8.70 1.13
C PRO A 93 -6.81 8.35 -0.32
N LYS A 94 -7.22 7.15 -0.74
CA LYS A 94 -7.07 6.66 -2.11
C LYS A 94 -8.44 6.61 -2.78
N PHE A 95 -8.47 6.92 -4.07
CA PHE A 95 -9.69 6.92 -4.87
C PHE A 95 -9.53 6.06 -6.11
N THR A 96 -10.48 5.16 -6.36
CA THR A 96 -10.52 4.37 -7.60
C THR A 96 -11.92 4.38 -8.21
N TRP A 97 -11.99 4.16 -9.53
CA TRP A 97 -13.25 3.98 -10.25
C TRP A 97 -13.52 2.49 -10.44
N GLU A 98 -14.59 2.00 -9.82
CA GLU A 98 -14.97 0.59 -9.86
C GLU A 98 -16.26 0.41 -10.67
N ARG A 99 -16.42 -0.77 -11.29
CA ARG A 99 -17.68 -1.11 -11.96
C ARG A 99 -18.81 -1.28 -10.94
N LYS A 100 -19.90 -0.54 -11.13
CA LYS A 100 -21.01 -0.48 -10.16
C LYS A 100 -21.64 -1.85 -9.88
N ASP A 101 -21.81 -2.68 -10.90
CA ASP A 101 -22.42 -3.99 -10.81
C ASP A 101 -21.59 -4.97 -9.98
N GLN A 102 -20.28 -5.01 -10.21
CA GLN A 102 -19.34 -5.83 -9.44
C GLN A 102 -19.20 -5.31 -8.01
N PHE A 103 -19.02 -3.99 -7.86
CA PHE A 103 -18.82 -3.37 -6.57
C PHE A 103 -20.04 -3.55 -5.65
N ARG A 104 -21.26 -3.43 -6.19
CA ARG A 104 -22.50 -3.66 -5.45
C ARG A 104 -22.66 -5.10 -4.96
N LYS A 105 -22.18 -6.09 -5.72
CA LYS A 105 -22.20 -7.49 -5.27
C LYS A 105 -21.30 -7.71 -4.06
N LYS A 106 -20.14 -7.05 -4.03
CA LYS A 106 -19.13 -7.21 -2.97
C LYS A 106 -19.43 -6.36 -1.73
N TYR A 107 -19.94 -5.15 -1.92
CA TYR A 107 -20.22 -4.18 -0.85
C TYR A 107 -21.63 -3.59 -0.97
N PRO A 108 -22.70 -4.41 -0.81
CA PRO A 108 -24.07 -3.94 -1.00
C PRO A 108 -24.48 -2.85 0.00
N HIS A 109 -23.91 -2.86 1.20
CA HIS A 109 -24.20 -1.89 2.26
C HIS A 109 -23.81 -0.45 1.87
N LEU A 110 -22.78 -0.24 1.05
CA LEU A 110 -22.38 1.09 0.56
C LEU A 110 -23.37 1.69 -0.45
N PHE A 111 -24.33 0.88 -0.92
CA PHE A 111 -25.42 1.35 -1.79
C PHE A 111 -26.73 1.55 -1.02
N ALA A 112 -26.81 1.09 0.22
CA ALA A 112 -27.95 1.25 1.09
C ALA A 112 -27.83 2.61 1.82
N ARG A 113 -28.37 3.66 1.18
CA ARG A 113 -28.75 5.00 1.74
C ARG A 113 -27.84 6.20 1.41
N THR A 114 -28.40 7.10 0.62
CA THR A 114 -28.55 8.51 1.00
C THR A 114 -29.92 8.96 0.48
N ALA A 115 -30.94 8.92 1.33
CA ALA A 115 -32.09 9.80 1.12
C ALA A 115 -31.57 11.22 1.38
N PRO A 116 -31.86 12.22 0.53
CA PRO A 116 -31.57 13.60 0.89
C PRO A 116 -32.36 13.90 2.17
N SER A 117 -31.65 14.24 3.25
CA SER A 117 -32.27 14.92 4.36
C SER A 117 -32.64 16.30 3.85
N SER A 118 -33.88 16.45 3.40
CA SER A 118 -34.50 17.73 3.11
C SER A 118 -34.61 18.51 4.42
N SER A 119 -33.59 19.24 4.81
CA SER A 119 -33.76 20.35 5.76
C SER A 119 -34.17 21.57 4.96
N VAL A 120 -35.48 21.70 4.74
CA VAL A 120 -36.13 22.99 4.53
C VAL A 120 -36.19 23.67 5.90
N THR A 121 -35.55 24.82 6.03
CA THR A 121 -36.09 26.04 6.68
C THR A 121 -35.25 27.21 6.20
#